data_AF-A0A959FJQ0-F1
#
_entry.id   AF-A0A959FJQ0-F1
#
_cell.length_a   1.000
_cell.length_b   1.000
_cell.length_c   1.000
_cell.angle_alpha   90.00
_cell.angle_beta   90.00
_cell.angle_gamma   90.00
#
_symmetry.space_group_name_H-M   'P 1'
#
loop_
_entity.id
_entity.type
_entity.pdbx_description
1 polymer ?
#
loop_
_entity_poly.entity_id
_entity_poly.type
_entity_poly.pdbx_seq_one_letter_code
_entity_poly.pdbx_strand_id
1 'polypeptide(L)'
;MDDRTYTFEDIAAYLAGELPSGEQEAFDQQVAKDQELAARVDQQRLTHQAVDLYTQLRTKEEIRAIYQGGAKVRRLPNRSLLAVAASVAILLLAGFWWQRSQYRSPALAGQYFTAYPDRLTTMSGDTEADLAAAMDAYNASDYERALALFQALPAELPQAGLIRLYTGITQLRTGDAAAAHTSL
;
A
#
# COMPACT_ATOMS: atom_id res chain seq x y z
N MET A 1 -64.59 -27.53 56.09
CA MET A 1 -63.94 -27.41 54.77
C MET A 1 -64.28 -26.02 54.30
N ASP A 2 -63.27 -25.16 54.26
CA ASP A 2 -63.45 -23.74 53.92
C ASP A 2 -63.48 -23.63 52.40
N ASP A 3 -64.59 -23.15 51.84
CA ASP A 3 -64.79 -23.01 50.41
C ASP A 3 -64.09 -21.73 49.93
N ARG A 4 -62.75 -21.76 49.94
CA ARG A 4 -61.94 -20.62 49.51
C ARG A 4 -62.03 -20.50 47.99
N THR A 5 -62.65 -19.43 47.51
CA THR A 5 -62.64 -19.08 46.09
C THR A 5 -61.26 -18.53 45.70
N TYR A 6 -60.55 -19.24 44.81
CA TYR A 6 -59.26 -18.80 44.31
C TYR A 6 -59.41 -17.76 43.19
N THR A 7 -58.71 -16.64 43.31
CA THR A 7 -58.74 -15.54 42.34
C THR A 7 -57.76 -15.76 41.19
N PHE A 8 -57.69 -14.81 40.26
CA PHE A 8 -56.71 -14.83 39.17
C PHE A 8 -55.27 -14.66 39.70
N GLU A 9 -55.10 -13.82 40.71
CA GLU A 9 -53.82 -13.55 41.37
C GLU A 9 -53.29 -14.79 42.09
N ASP A 10 -54.16 -15.57 42.72
CA ASP A 10 -53.78 -16.84 43.36
C ASP A 10 -53.23 -17.85 42.32
N ILE A 11 -53.89 -17.95 41.16
CA ILE A 11 -53.41 -18.80 40.05
C ILE A 11 -52.08 -18.28 39.50
N ALA A 12 -51.92 -16.96 39.38
CA ALA A 12 -50.68 -16.35 38.92
C ALA A 12 -49.52 -16.65 39.88
N ALA A 13 -49.74 -16.45 41.19
CA ALA A 13 -48.76 -16.75 42.23
C ALA A 13 -48.42 -18.25 42.29
N TYR A 14 -49.41 -19.12 42.11
CA TYR A 14 -49.19 -20.57 41.99
C TYR A 14 -48.28 -20.92 40.82
N LEU A 15 -48.59 -20.42 39.62
CA LEU A 15 -47.80 -20.68 38.41
C LEU A 15 -46.39 -20.07 38.49
N ALA A 16 -46.22 -18.99 39.24
CA ALA A 16 -44.93 -18.36 39.52
C ALA A 16 -44.13 -19.04 40.64
N GLY A 17 -44.74 -19.97 41.40
CA GLY A 17 -44.12 -20.61 42.56
C GLY A 17 -43.97 -19.68 43.77
N GLU A 18 -44.81 -18.64 43.86
CA GLU A 18 -44.78 -17.60 44.89
C GLU A 18 -45.77 -17.88 46.04
N LEU A 19 -46.59 -18.92 45.94
CA LEU A 19 -47.46 -19.33 47.03
C LEU A 19 -46.64 -19.91 48.21
N PRO A 20 -46.98 -19.57 49.47
CA PRO A 20 -46.41 -20.22 50.64
C PRO A 20 -46.64 -21.74 50.59
N SER A 21 -45.67 -22.54 51.05
CA SER A 21 -45.71 -24.01 50.92
C SER A 21 -47.00 -24.66 51.45
N GLY A 22 -47.55 -24.14 52.56
CA GLY A 22 -48.82 -24.64 53.12
C GLY A 22 -50.06 -24.27 52.28
N GLU A 23 -50.04 -23.14 51.57
CA GLU A 23 -51.11 -22.76 50.65
C GLU A 23 -50.97 -23.46 49.30
N GLN A 24 -49.75 -23.76 48.87
CA GLN A 24 -49.48 -24.50 47.64
C GLN A 24 -50.03 -25.93 47.69
N GLU A 25 -49.82 -26.66 48.80
CA GLU A 25 -50.39 -28.01 48.98
C GLU A 25 -51.92 -28.00 49.01
N ALA A 26 -52.52 -26.98 49.63
CA ALA A 26 -53.98 -26.80 49.65
C ALA A 26 -54.53 -26.47 48.26
N PHE A 27 -53.80 -25.66 47.49
CA PHE A 27 -54.12 -25.32 46.11
C PHE A 27 -54.06 -26.55 45.20
N ASP A 28 -52.99 -27.36 45.29
CA ASP A 28 -52.83 -28.60 44.53
C ASP A 28 -53.98 -29.58 44.79
N GLN A 29 -54.38 -29.73 46.05
CA GLN A 29 -55.53 -30.56 46.42
C GLN A 29 -56.86 -30.03 45.86
N GLN A 30 -57.02 -28.71 45.77
CA GLN A 30 -58.23 -28.11 45.20
C GLN A 30 -58.25 -28.27 43.68
N VAL A 31 -57.12 -28.03 42.99
CA VAL A 31 -56.99 -28.24 41.54
C VAL A 31 -57.30 -29.69 41.16
N ALA A 32 -56.91 -30.66 42.00
CA ALA A 32 -57.22 -32.07 41.76
C ALA A 32 -58.71 -32.42 41.92
N LYS A 33 -59.47 -31.63 42.69
CA LYS A 33 -60.89 -31.88 43.01
C LYS A 33 -61.84 -31.04 42.16
N ASP A 34 -61.42 -29.85 41.75
CA ASP A 34 -62.21 -28.86 41.02
C ASP A 34 -61.74 -28.74 39.57
N GLN A 35 -62.54 -29.28 38.65
CA GLN A 35 -62.25 -29.22 37.21
C GLN A 35 -62.28 -27.80 36.65
N GLU A 36 -63.09 -26.90 37.20
CA GLU A 36 -63.17 -25.51 36.73
C GLU A 36 -61.89 -24.76 37.10
N LEU A 37 -61.41 -24.95 38.33
CA LEU A 37 -60.13 -24.40 38.77
C LEU A 37 -58.97 -24.94 37.93
N ALA A 38 -58.94 -26.26 37.67
CA ALA A 38 -57.93 -26.87 36.81
C ALA A 38 -57.92 -26.27 35.39
N ALA A 39 -59.10 -26.09 34.79
CA ALA A 39 -59.23 -25.48 33.47
C ALA A 39 -58.71 -24.02 33.44
N ARG A 40 -58.98 -23.23 34.49
CA ARG A 40 -58.46 -21.86 34.63
C ARG A 40 -56.93 -21.83 34.74
N VAL A 41 -56.34 -22.74 35.54
CA VAL A 41 -54.89 -22.87 35.69
C VAL A 41 -54.24 -23.22 34.34
N ASP A 42 -54.81 -24.17 33.60
CA ASP A 42 -54.30 -24.56 32.28
C ASP A 42 -54.43 -23.44 31.24
N GLN A 43 -55.57 -22.73 31.22
CA GLN A 43 -55.77 -21.59 30.32
C GLN A 43 -54.73 -20.50 30.57
N GLN A 44 -54.46 -20.18 31.84
CA GLN A 44 -53.48 -19.16 32.20
C GLN A 44 -52.06 -19.62 31.84
N ARG A 45 -51.71 -20.89 32.08
CA ARG A 45 -50.44 -21.49 31.67
C ARG A 45 -50.21 -21.41 30.16
N LEU A 46 -51.21 -21.79 29.37
CA LEU A 46 -51.15 -21.71 27.91
C LEU A 46 -50.99 -20.26 27.43
N THR A 47 -51.67 -19.32 28.08
CA THR A 47 -51.57 -17.89 27.77
C THR A 47 -50.16 -17.37 28.00
N HIS A 48 -49.54 -17.69 29.14
CA HIS A 48 -48.15 -17.32 29.43
C HIS A 48 -47.18 -17.90 28.39
N GLN A 49 -47.31 -19.19 28.07
CA GLN A 49 -46.47 -19.83 27.06
C GLN A 49 -46.59 -19.18 25.67
N ALA A 50 -47.81 -18.79 25.28
CA ALA A 50 -48.04 -18.12 24.01
C ALA A 50 -47.38 -16.73 23.96
N VAL A 51 -47.46 -15.97 25.05
CA VAL A 51 -46.82 -14.65 25.17
C VAL A 51 -45.30 -14.79 25.12
N ASP A 52 -44.72 -15.76 25.82
CA ASP A 52 -43.28 -16.03 25.83
C ASP A 52 -42.77 -16.44 24.44
N LEU A 53 -43.51 -17.32 23.75
CA LEU A 53 -43.16 -17.72 22.39
C LEU A 53 -43.22 -16.53 21.43
N TYR A 54 -44.28 -15.72 21.51
CA TYR A 54 -44.45 -14.55 20.66
C TYR A 54 -43.35 -13.52 20.88
N THR A 55 -42.99 -13.24 22.13
CA THR A 55 -41.90 -12.32 22.48
C THR A 55 -40.56 -12.83 21.97
N GLN A 56 -40.23 -14.11 22.15
CA GLN A 56 -39.00 -14.70 21.62
C GLN A 56 -38.90 -14.59 20.09
N LEU A 57 -39.99 -14.88 19.38
CA LEU A 57 -40.03 -14.77 17.92
C LEU A 57 -39.82 -13.32 17.48
N ARG A 58 -40.53 -12.37 18.09
CA ARG A 58 -40.39 -10.94 17.79
C ARG A 58 -38.98 -10.42 18.09
N THR A 59 -38.41 -10.75 19.24
CA THR A 59 -37.04 -10.34 19.59
C THR A 59 -36.03 -10.90 18.59
N LYS A 60 -36.18 -12.16 18.16
CA LYS A 60 -35.33 -12.76 17.14
C LYS A 60 -35.44 -12.03 15.80
N GLU A 61 -36.65 -11.64 15.40
CA GLU A 61 -36.88 -10.86 14.17
C GLU A 61 -36.32 -9.45 14.25
N GLU A 62 -36.51 -8.74 15.36
CA GLU A 62 -35.93 -7.40 15.59
C GLU A 62 -34.40 -7.45 15.56
N ILE A 63 -33.78 -8.42 16.23
CA ILE A 63 -32.34 -8.64 16.18
C ILE A 63 -31.90 -8.90 14.74
N ARG A 64 -32.59 -9.78 14.02
CA ARG A 64 -32.28 -10.08 12.62
C ARG A 64 -32.38 -8.84 11.74
N ALA A 65 -33.39 -7.99 11.94
CA ALA A 65 -33.56 -6.74 11.21
C ALA A 65 -32.43 -5.74 11.49
N ILE A 66 -31.93 -5.67 12.73
CA ILE A 66 -30.77 -4.83 13.09
C ILE A 66 -29.50 -5.32 12.38
N TYR A 67 -29.26 -6.63 12.34
CA TYR A 67 -28.08 -7.21 11.67
C TYR A 67 -28.19 -7.18 10.13
N GLN A 68 -29.38 -7.33 9.56
CA GLN A 68 -29.61 -7.32 8.11
C GLN A 68 -29.78 -5.90 7.54
N GLY A 69 -30.28 -4.96 8.33
CA GLY A 69 -30.39 -3.54 7.99
C GLY A 69 -29.06 -2.79 8.03
N GLY A 70 -27.96 -3.51 7.75
CA GLY A 70 -26.58 -3.10 7.93
C GLY A 70 -26.36 -1.63 7.60
N ALA A 71 -26.22 -0.82 8.64
CA ALA A 71 -25.67 0.52 8.50
C ALA A 71 -24.37 0.37 7.70
N LYS A 72 -24.25 1.07 6.57
CA LYS A 72 -23.03 1.08 5.76
C LYS A 72 -21.91 1.66 6.63
N VAL A 73 -21.21 0.80 7.35
CA VAL A 73 -20.06 1.19 8.16
C VAL A 73 -18.98 1.60 7.16
N ARG A 74 -18.81 2.91 6.98
CA ARG A 74 -17.70 3.45 6.20
C ARG A 74 -16.42 3.02 6.90
N ARG A 75 -15.70 2.06 6.31
CA ARG A 75 -14.39 1.67 6.79
C ARG A 75 -13.50 2.90 6.70
N LEU A 76 -13.13 3.46 7.85
CA LEU A 76 -12.11 4.50 7.90
C LEU A 76 -10.81 3.88 7.40
N PRO A 77 -10.08 4.55 6.50
CA PRO A 77 -8.80 4.05 6.04
C PRO A 77 -7.88 3.93 7.25
N ASN A 78 -7.24 2.77 7.39
CA ASN A 78 -6.37 2.48 8.52
C ASN A 78 -5.13 3.38 8.44
N ARG A 79 -5.17 4.52 9.14
CA ARG A 79 -4.13 5.56 9.11
C ARG A 79 -2.76 5.01 9.53
N SER A 80 -2.74 3.95 10.32
CA SER A 80 -1.50 3.25 10.70
C SER A 80 -0.79 2.59 9.51
N LEU A 81 -1.52 1.94 8.60
CA LEU A 81 -0.95 1.35 7.38
C LEU A 81 -0.43 2.42 6.42
N LEU A 82 -1.14 3.55 6.33
CA LEU A 82 -0.69 4.72 5.55
C LEU A 82 0.58 5.34 6.14
N ALA A 83 0.68 5.42 7.47
CA ALA A 83 1.88 5.93 8.14
C ALA A 83 3.09 5.01 7.93
N VAL A 84 2.90 3.69 8.00
CA VAL A 84 3.95 2.71 7.71
C VAL A 84 4.41 2.83 6.25
N ALA A 85 3.47 2.86 5.29
CA ALA A 85 3.81 3.02 3.87
C ALA A 85 4.56 4.32 3.59
N ALA A 86 4.15 5.44 4.22
CA ALA A 86 4.83 6.72 4.09
C ALA A 86 6.27 6.69 4.67
N SER A 87 6.47 6.03 5.81
CA SER A 87 7.80 5.89 6.42
C SER A 87 8.76 5.09 5.52
N VAL A 88 8.28 4.00 4.93
CA VAL A 88 9.05 3.18 3.97
C VAL A 88 9.37 3.97 2.71
N ALA A 89 8.41 4.72 2.17
CA ALA A 89 8.63 5.56 0.99
C ALA A 89 9.68 6.65 1.24
N ILE A 90 9.68 7.29 2.41
CA ILE A 90 10.69 8.29 2.79
C ILE A 90 12.08 7.65 2.86
N LEU A 91 12.21 6.47 3.47
CA LEU A 91 13.48 5.74 3.55
C LEU A 91 14.01 5.34 2.16
N LEU A 92 13.13 4.87 1.28
CA LEU A 92 13.49 4.53 -0.10
C LEU A 92 13.93 5.76 -0.90
N LEU A 93 13.23 6.89 -0.78
CA LEU A 93 13.59 8.14 -1.44
C LEU A 93 14.91 8.70 -0.91
N ALA A 94 15.12 8.68 0.41
CA ALA A 94 16.37 9.10 1.03
C ALA A 94 17.55 8.21 0.57
N GLY A 95 17.36 6.90 0.56
CA GLY A 95 18.35 5.95 0.06
C GLY A 95 18.67 6.15 -1.42
N PHE A 96 17.64 6.33 -2.26
CA PHE A 96 17.82 6.60 -3.69
C PHE A 96 18.57 7.92 -3.94
N TRP A 97 18.24 8.97 -3.18
CA TRP A 97 18.91 10.26 -3.29
C TRP A 97 20.39 10.20 -2.85
N TRP A 98 20.66 9.50 -1.75
CA TRP A 98 22.04 9.22 -1.30
C TRP A 98 22.82 8.47 -2.37
N GLN A 99 22.26 7.39 -2.91
CA GLN A 99 22.91 6.59 -3.95
C GLN A 99 23.23 7.44 -5.17
N ARG A 100 22.30 8.27 -5.64
CA ARG A 100 22.53 9.15 -6.79
C ARG A 100 23.63 10.19 -6.53
N SER A 101 23.79 10.65 -5.28
CA SER A 101 24.86 11.56 -4.89
C SER A 101 26.24 10.89 -4.96
N GLN A 102 26.35 9.61 -4.59
CA GLN A 102 27.61 8.85 -4.67
C GLN A 102 28.08 8.61 -6.11
N TYR A 103 27.14 8.38 -7.05
CA TYR A 103 27.48 8.19 -8.48
C TYR A 103 27.70 9.50 -9.24
N ARG A 104 27.53 10.67 -8.60
CA ARG A 104 27.90 11.98 -9.15
C ARG A 104 29.32 12.40 -8.74
N SER A 105 30.22 11.44 -8.57
CA SER A 105 31.63 11.78 -8.45
C SER A 105 32.24 11.86 -9.86
N PRO A 106 32.56 13.07 -10.38
CA PRO A 106 33.40 13.19 -11.58
C PRO A 106 34.79 12.55 -11.38
N ALA A 107 35.12 12.11 -10.17
CA ALA A 107 36.37 11.43 -9.86
C ALA A 107 36.51 10.04 -10.50
N LEU A 108 35.42 9.31 -10.81
CA LEU A 108 35.54 8.03 -11.52
C LEU A 108 35.96 8.25 -12.98
N ALA A 109 35.46 9.31 -13.63
CA ALA A 109 35.92 9.71 -14.95
C ALA A 109 37.33 10.32 -14.91
N GLY A 110 37.69 11.02 -13.83
CA GLY A 110 39.03 11.60 -13.66
C GLY A 110 40.14 10.57 -13.38
N GLN A 111 39.85 9.45 -12.70
CA GLN A 111 40.87 8.47 -12.32
C GLN A 111 41.27 7.48 -13.41
N TYR A 112 40.40 7.23 -14.40
CA TYR A 112 40.66 6.24 -15.46
C TYR A 112 40.80 6.85 -16.86
N PHE A 113 40.61 8.16 -17.02
CA PHE A 113 40.69 8.83 -18.30
C PHE A 113 42.01 9.60 -18.44
N THR A 114 43.09 8.85 -18.68
CA THR A 114 44.32 9.43 -19.23
C THR A 114 44.08 9.74 -20.71
N ALA A 115 44.43 10.95 -21.16
CA ALA A 115 44.45 11.29 -22.58
C ALA A 115 45.20 10.18 -23.35
N TYR A 116 44.61 9.71 -24.46
CA TYR A 116 45.21 8.64 -25.24
C TYR A 116 46.59 9.13 -25.72
N PRO A 117 47.68 8.40 -25.42
CA PRO A 117 49.02 8.89 -25.72
C PRO A 117 49.21 9.00 -27.23
N ASP A 118 49.91 10.06 -27.63
CA ASP A 118 50.24 10.36 -29.02
C ASP A 118 50.96 9.18 -29.68
N ARG A 119 50.35 8.65 -30.74
CA ARG A 119 50.85 7.52 -31.53
C ARG A 119 50.99 7.87 -33.01
N LEU A 120 50.93 9.15 -33.36
CA LEU A 120 51.02 9.57 -34.75
C LEU A 120 52.48 9.48 -35.21
N THR A 121 52.79 8.43 -35.97
CA THR A 121 54.10 8.29 -36.63
C THR A 121 54.11 9.13 -37.91
N THR A 122 55.10 10.02 -37.99
CA THR A 122 55.33 11.03 -39.04
C THR A 122 55.35 10.47 -40.46
N MET A 123 54.57 11.07 -41.37
CA MET A 123 54.81 11.06 -42.82
C MET A 123 54.31 12.38 -43.43
N SER A 124 55.20 13.08 -44.12
CA SER A 124 55.09 14.50 -44.50
C SER A 124 53.90 14.86 -45.40
N GLY A 125 53.15 15.90 -45.01
CA GLY A 125 52.19 16.61 -45.87
C GLY A 125 51.41 17.72 -45.13
N ASP A 126 50.77 18.65 -45.86
CA ASP A 126 50.02 19.77 -45.27
C ASP A 126 48.87 19.32 -44.35
N THR A 127 48.29 18.15 -44.62
CA THR A 127 47.23 17.59 -43.77
C THR A 127 47.75 17.09 -42.40
N GLU A 128 49.06 16.88 -42.26
CA GLU A 128 49.70 16.64 -40.95
C GLU A 128 49.73 17.93 -40.13
N ALA A 129 49.88 19.11 -40.75
CA ALA A 129 49.88 20.38 -40.03
C ALA A 129 48.52 20.71 -39.42
N ASP A 130 47.43 20.45 -40.17
CA ASP A 130 46.06 20.65 -39.68
C ASP A 130 45.70 19.65 -38.57
N LEU A 131 46.14 18.39 -38.71
CA LEU A 131 45.95 17.38 -37.68
C LEU A 131 46.81 17.68 -36.44
N ALA A 132 48.05 18.12 -36.61
CA ALA A 132 48.92 18.53 -35.52
C ALA A 132 48.32 19.71 -34.75
N ALA A 133 47.76 20.71 -35.44
CA ALA A 133 47.06 21.82 -34.79
C ALA A 133 45.83 21.35 -33.99
N ALA A 134 45.07 20.37 -34.50
CA ALA A 134 43.96 19.77 -33.78
C ALA A 134 44.42 19.01 -32.52
N MET A 135 45.51 18.25 -32.64
CA MET A 135 46.13 17.50 -31.54
C MET A 135 46.77 18.42 -30.49
N ASP A 136 47.38 19.54 -30.89
CA ASP A 136 47.93 20.54 -29.99
C ASP A 136 46.83 21.19 -29.15
N ALA A 137 45.71 21.57 -29.80
CA ALA A 137 44.54 22.08 -29.08
C ALA A 137 43.97 21.04 -28.12
N TYR A 138 43.88 19.78 -28.54
CA TYR A 138 43.44 18.66 -27.70
C TYR A 138 44.35 18.46 -26.48
N ASN A 139 45.67 18.44 -26.68
CA ASN A 139 46.68 18.28 -25.64
C ASN A 139 46.71 19.48 -24.68
N ALA A 140 46.45 20.69 -25.19
CA ALA A 140 46.26 21.89 -24.38
C ALA A 140 44.93 21.92 -23.62
N SER A 141 44.09 20.89 -23.74
CA SER A 141 42.73 20.80 -23.17
C SER A 141 41.77 21.89 -23.68
N ASP A 142 42.07 22.52 -24.81
CA ASP A 142 41.18 23.43 -25.52
C ASP A 142 40.22 22.63 -26.42
N TYR A 143 39.29 21.92 -25.78
CA TYR A 143 38.42 20.96 -26.44
C TYR A 143 37.45 21.59 -27.42
N GLU A 144 37.04 22.85 -27.20
CA GLU A 144 36.18 23.59 -28.15
C GLU A 144 36.92 23.85 -29.46
N ARG A 145 38.16 24.32 -29.37
CA ARG A 145 39.01 24.54 -30.55
C ARG A 145 39.41 23.23 -31.22
N ALA A 146 39.76 22.22 -30.43
CA ALA A 146 40.12 20.90 -30.95
C ALA A 146 38.97 20.28 -31.75
N LEU A 147 37.72 20.39 -31.26
CA LEU A 147 36.55 19.84 -31.94
C LEU A 147 36.34 20.48 -33.31
N ALA A 148 36.45 21.81 -33.39
CA ALA A 148 36.33 22.54 -34.64
C ALA A 148 37.40 22.11 -35.65
N LEU A 149 38.65 21.93 -35.19
CA LEU A 149 39.77 21.51 -36.03
C LEU A 149 39.61 20.05 -36.50
N PHE A 150 39.20 19.13 -35.63
CA PHE A 150 38.98 17.73 -36.03
C PHE A 150 37.82 17.57 -37.03
N GLN A 151 36.76 18.38 -36.93
CA GLN A 151 35.64 18.37 -37.88
C GLN A 151 36.00 18.94 -39.26
N ALA A 152 37.03 19.79 -39.33
CA ALA A 152 37.53 20.34 -40.58
C ALA A 152 38.44 19.36 -41.34
N LEU A 153 38.90 18.28 -40.71
CA LEU A 153 39.79 17.31 -41.33
C LEU A 153 39.05 16.42 -42.36
N PRO A 154 39.70 16.09 -43.50
CA PRO A 154 39.14 15.17 -44.48
C PRO A 154 38.85 13.77 -43.89
N ALA A 155 37.69 13.21 -44.22
CA ALA A 155 37.25 11.91 -43.70
C ALA A 155 38.06 10.70 -44.21
N GLU A 156 38.85 10.88 -45.26
CA GLU A 156 39.60 9.84 -45.97
C GLU A 156 41.07 9.73 -45.53
N LEU A 157 41.45 10.38 -44.43
CA LEU A 157 42.81 10.31 -43.95
C LEU A 157 43.21 8.89 -43.54
N PRO A 158 44.47 8.49 -43.72
CA PRO A 158 44.96 7.17 -43.30
C PRO A 158 44.70 6.86 -41.83
N GLN A 159 44.54 7.91 -41.02
CA GLN A 159 44.34 7.86 -39.58
C GLN A 159 42.87 8.15 -39.18
N ALA A 160 41.92 8.05 -40.11
CA ALA A 160 40.51 8.39 -39.90
C ALA A 160 39.89 7.72 -38.65
N GLY A 161 40.28 6.49 -38.32
CA GLY A 161 39.81 5.81 -37.11
C GLY A 161 40.29 6.48 -35.82
N LEU A 162 41.53 6.99 -35.80
CA LEU A 162 42.10 7.69 -34.65
C LEU A 162 41.56 9.11 -34.54
N ILE A 163 41.36 9.80 -35.68
CA ILE A 163 40.70 11.11 -35.72
C ILE A 163 39.28 11.01 -35.16
N ARG A 164 38.51 10.00 -35.60
CA ARG A 164 37.17 9.71 -35.07
C ARG A 164 37.16 9.47 -33.55
N LEU A 165 38.13 8.71 -33.06
CA LEU A 165 38.31 8.50 -31.62
C LEU A 165 38.53 9.83 -30.89
N TYR A 166 39.48 10.65 -31.34
CA TYR A 166 39.76 11.95 -30.71
C TYR A 166 38.59 12.92 -30.81
N THR A 167 37.86 12.95 -31.93
CA THR A 167 36.62 13.73 -32.09
C THR A 167 35.57 13.29 -31.07
N GLY A 168 35.32 11.99 -30.93
CA GLY A 168 34.36 11.45 -29.96
C GLY A 168 34.73 11.79 -28.52
N ILE A 169 36.02 11.69 -28.16
CA ILE A 169 36.51 12.08 -26.83
C ILE A 169 36.30 13.58 -26.61
N THR A 170 36.58 14.40 -27.61
CA THR A 170 36.43 15.87 -27.53
C THR A 170 34.96 16.26 -27.36
N GLN A 171 34.04 15.63 -28.09
CA GLN A 171 32.59 15.82 -27.93
C GLN A 171 32.09 15.45 -26.52
N LEU A 172 32.62 14.38 -25.93
CA LEU A 172 32.31 14.02 -24.54
C LEU A 172 32.79 15.10 -23.55
N ARG A 173 33.93 15.75 -23.83
CA ARG A 173 34.50 16.80 -22.97
C ARG A 173 33.75 18.13 -23.07
N THR A 174 33.25 18.49 -24.25
CA THR A 174 32.44 19.71 -24.45
C THR A 174 30.98 19.54 -24.03
N GLY A 175 30.58 18.35 -23.57
CA GLY A 175 29.25 18.07 -23.01
C GLY A 175 28.21 17.62 -24.03
N ASP A 176 28.60 17.41 -25.28
CA ASP A 176 27.72 16.92 -26.35
C ASP A 176 27.77 15.39 -26.45
N ALA A 177 27.27 14.73 -25.40
CA ALA A 177 27.28 13.27 -25.29
C ALA A 177 26.43 12.56 -26.37
N ALA A 178 25.49 13.26 -27.00
CA ALA A 178 24.65 12.73 -28.07
C ALA A 178 25.43 12.60 -29.39
N ALA A 179 26.32 13.55 -29.70
CA ALA A 179 27.16 13.52 -30.90
C ALA A 179 28.23 12.43 -30.84
N ALA A 180 28.79 12.17 -29.66
CA ALA A 180 29.87 11.19 -29.44
C ALA A 180 29.52 9.76 -29.88
N HIS A 181 28.24 9.36 -29.78
CA HIS A 181 27.79 8.01 -30.17
C HIS A 181 27.84 7.78 -31.69
N THR A 182 27.83 8.84 -32.50
CA THR A 182 27.79 8.73 -33.98
C THR A 182 29.19 8.75 -34.61
N SER A 183 30.20 9.21 -33.85
CA SER A 183 31.57 9.36 -34.32
C SER A 183 32.49 8.16 -34.05
N LEU A 184 32.06 7.19 -33.22
CA LEU A 184 32.73 5.89 -33.02
C LEU A 184 32.25 4.85 -34.05
#